data_AF-T2JC15-F1
#
_entry.id   AF-T2JC15-F1
#
_cell.length_a   1.000
_cell.length_b   1.000
_cell.length_c   1.000
_cell.angle_alpha   90.00
_cell.angle_beta   90.00
_cell.angle_gamma   90.00
#
_symmetry.space_group_name_H-M   'P 1'
#
loop_
_entity.id
_entity.type
_entity.pdbx_description
1 polymer ?
#
loop_
_entity_poly.entity_id
_entity_poly.type
_entity_poly.pdbx_seq_one_letter_code
_entity_poly.pdbx_strand_id
1 'polypeptide(L)'
;MIALSESFPVTPEEYLEWEKHQEIKHEYRDGDIYAMAGASDAHVTIAGNIFALLRNNVRGSNCRVYISDMKARLEKFIIINVILN
;
A
#
# COMPACT_ATOMS: atom_id res chain seq x y z
N MET A 1 -4.94 5.47 -11.48
CA MET A 1 -3.70 5.99 -10.88
C MET A 1 -3.09 6.98 -11.87
N ILE A 2 -2.71 8.16 -11.39
CA ILE A 2 -2.00 9.17 -12.18
C ILE A 2 -0.63 9.36 -11.50
N ALA A 3 0.44 9.40 -12.28
CA ALA A 3 1.78 9.68 -11.79
C ALA A 3 1.94 11.18 -11.52
N LEU A 4 2.54 11.53 -10.37
CA LEU A 4 3.09 12.84 -10.10
C LEU A 4 4.57 12.77 -10.46
N SER A 5 4.96 13.32 -11.62
CA SER A 5 6.36 13.36 -12.04
C SER A 5 7.01 14.68 -11.64
N GLU A 6 7.98 14.64 -10.72
CA GLU A 6 8.96 15.71 -10.57
C GLU A 6 10.19 15.44 -11.45
N SER A 7 10.96 16.49 -11.77
CA SER A 7 12.09 16.48 -12.70
C SER A 7 13.27 15.58 -12.29
N PHE A 8 13.22 14.94 -11.12
CA PHE A 8 14.28 14.08 -10.57
C PHE A 8 13.66 12.89 -9.83
N PRO A 9 14.25 11.68 -9.91
CA PRO A 9 13.72 10.51 -9.23
C PRO A 9 13.81 10.68 -7.70
N VAL A 10 12.67 10.52 -7.03
CA VAL A 10 12.57 10.62 -5.56
C VAL A 10 13.12 9.34 -4.94
N THR A 11 13.89 9.42 -3.85
CA THR A 11 14.32 8.21 -3.12
C THR A 11 13.19 7.64 -2.25
N PRO A 12 13.21 6.35 -1.87
CA PRO A 12 12.20 5.78 -0.99
C PRO A 12 12.04 6.54 0.35
N GLU A 13 13.15 7.04 0.91
CA GLU A 13 13.18 7.79 2.16
C GLU A 13 12.54 9.18 2.00
N GLU A 14 12.88 9.91 0.93
CA GLU A 14 12.26 11.20 0.61
C GLU A 14 10.76 11.07 0.36
N TYR A 15 10.35 10.02 -0.35
CA TYR A 15 8.94 9.70 -0.54
C TYR A 15 8.20 9.50 0.78
N LEU A 16 8.77 8.74 1.72
CA LEU A 16 8.14 8.48 3.02
C LEU A 16 8.00 9.76 3.86
N GLU A 17 8.97 10.67 3.83
CA GLU A 17 8.86 11.97 4.52
C GLU A 17 7.85 12.89 3.84
N TRP A 18 7.85 12.93 2.50
CA TRP A 18 6.90 13.72 1.71
C TRP A 18 5.46 13.26 1.94
N GLU A 19 5.22 11.94 1.99
CA GLU A 19 3.88 11.37 2.09
C GLU A 19 3.19 11.66 3.42
N LYS A 20 3.94 11.80 4.52
CA LYS A 20 3.39 12.15 5.85
C LYS A 20 2.58 13.44 5.86
N HIS A 21 2.84 14.32 4.90
CA HIS A 21 2.22 15.63 4.79
C HIS A 21 1.09 15.68 3.74
N GLN A 22 0.78 14.54 3.10
CA GLN A 22 -0.24 14.47 2.05
C GLN A 22 -1.61 14.06 2.60
N GLU A 23 -2.67 14.64 2.05
CA GLU A 23 -4.05 14.31 2.44
C GLU A 23 -4.52 12.96 1.89
N ILE A 24 -3.94 12.53 0.76
CA ILE A 24 -4.25 11.27 0.10
C ILE A 24 -3.03 10.35 0.09
N LYS A 25 -3.29 9.04 0.00
CA LYS A 25 -2.25 8.01 -0.03
C LYS A 25 -1.62 7.90 -1.40
N HIS A 26 -0.34 7.56 -1.40
CA HIS A 26 0.42 7.36 -2.61
C HIS A 26 1.11 5.99 -2.62
N GLU A 27 1.50 5.56 -3.81
CA GLU A 27 2.40 4.44 -4.04
C GLU A 27 3.69 4.95 -4.68
N TYR A 28 4.81 4.37 -4.27
CA TYR A 28 6.12 4.65 -4.86
C TYR A 28 6.55 3.50 -5.75
N ARG A 29 7.02 3.81 -6.97
CA ARG A 29 7.49 2.84 -7.95
C ARG A 29 8.72 3.38 -8.69
N ASP A 30 9.90 2.87 -8.35
CA ASP A 30 11.18 3.14 -9.03
C ASP A 30 11.48 4.64 -9.27
N GLY A 31 11.11 5.50 -8.32
CA GLY A 31 11.33 6.95 -8.37
C GLY A 31 10.06 7.75 -8.63
N ASP A 32 9.00 7.10 -9.12
CA ASP A 32 7.71 7.73 -9.42
C ASP A 32 6.73 7.59 -8.27
N ILE A 33 5.89 8.61 -8.07
CA ILE A 33 4.84 8.65 -7.07
C ILE A 33 3.48 8.61 -7.75
N TYR A 34 2.61 7.68 -7.34
CA TYR A 34 1.26 7.51 -7.91
C TYR A 34 0.21 7.78 -6.84
N ALA A 35 -0.74 8.66 -7.14
CA ALA A 35 -1.90 8.85 -6.28
C ALA A 35 -2.76 7.58 -6.29
N MET A 36 -3.04 7.04 -5.11
CA MET A 36 -3.98 5.92 -4.98
C MET A 36 -5.40 6.41 -5.24
N ALA A 37 -6.14 5.65 -6.04
CA ALA A 37 -7.57 5.86 -6.11
C ALA A 37 -8.21 5.46 -4.78
N GLY A 38 -9.22 6.21 -4.33
CA GLY A 38 -10.06 5.77 -3.23
C GLY A 38 -10.70 4.41 -3.52
N ALA A 39 -11.06 3.68 -2.47
CA ALA A 39 -11.76 2.41 -2.60
C ALA A 39 -13.27 2.63 -2.81
N SER A 40 -13.87 1.93 -3.77
CA SER A 40 -15.33 1.82 -3.86
C SER A 40 -15.87 0.84 -2.81
N ASP A 41 -17.16 0.94 -2.46
CA ASP A 41 -17.80 0.00 -1.52
C ASP A 41 -17.64 -1.46 -1.95
N ALA A 42 -17.72 -1.72 -3.26
CA ALA A 42 -17.48 -3.04 -3.83
C ALA A 42 -16.04 -3.52 -3.58
N HIS A 43 -15.05 -2.64 -3.79
CA HIS A 43 -13.65 -2.95 -3.49
C HIS A 43 -13.44 -3.25 -2.01
N VAL A 44 -13.97 -2.41 -1.11
CA VAL A 44 -13.87 -2.60 0.35
C VAL A 44 -14.51 -3.93 0.77
N THR A 45 -15.67 -4.27 0.22
CA THR A 45 -16.39 -5.51 0.53
C THR A 45 -15.59 -6.74 0.11
N ILE A 46 -15.06 -6.74 -1.12
CA ILE A 46 -14.26 -7.86 -1.64
C ILE A 46 -12.97 -8.03 -0.83
N ALA A 47 -12.24 -6.94 -0.57
CA ALA A 47 -11.03 -6.97 0.24
C ALA A 47 -11.30 -7.47 1.66
N GLY A 48 -12.41 -7.05 2.28
CA GLY A 48 -12.85 -7.50 3.61
C GLY A 48 -13.11 -9.00 3.67
N ASN A 49 -13.81 -9.55 2.66
CA ASN A 49 -14.07 -10.99 2.58
C ASN A 49 -12.77 -11.80 2.47
N ILE A 50 -11.83 -11.36 1.62
CA ILE A 50 -10.52 -12.01 1.46
C ILE A 50 -9.74 -11.95 2.77
N PHE A 51 -9.70 -10.78 3.42
CA PHE A 51 -9.02 -10.61 4.70
C PHE A 51 -9.58 -11.56 5.76
N ALA A 52 -10.91 -11.66 5.89
CA ALA A 52 -11.54 -12.54 6.87
C ALA A 52 -11.17 -14.01 6.65
N LEU A 53 -11.19 -14.47 5.40
CA LEU A 53 -10.78 -15.83 5.03
C LEU A 53 -9.31 -16.09 5.36
N LEU A 54 -8.40 -15.19 4.95
CA LEU A 54 -6.97 -15.35 5.21
C LEU A 54 -6.67 -15.30 6.71
N ARG A 55 -7.28 -14.35 7.45
CA ARG A 55 -7.06 -14.16 8.88
C ARG A 55 -7.46 -15.40 9.68
N ASN A 56 -8.54 -16.06 9.28
CA ASN A 56 -8.96 -17.32 9.88
C ASN A 56 -7.98 -18.46 9.58
N ASN A 57 -7.51 -18.56 8.33
CA ASN A 57 -6.57 -19.61 7.91
C ASN A 57 -5.20 -19.50 8.59
N VAL A 58 -4.70 -18.29 8.86
CA VAL A 58 -3.39 -18.10 9.51
C VAL A 58 -3.46 -18.03 11.04
N ARG A 59 -4.63 -18.26 11.64
CA ARG A 59 -4.78 -18.17 13.09
C ARG A 59 -3.94 -19.24 13.79
N GLY A 60 -3.04 -18.81 14.68
CA GLY A 60 -2.14 -19.69 15.43
C GLY A 60 -0.82 -20.00 14.72
N SER A 61 -0.59 -19.46 13.52
CA SER A 61 0.73 -19.46 12.88
C SER A 61 1.52 -18.20 13.25
N ASN A 62 2.74 -18.09 12.72
CA ASN A 62 3.57 -16.88 12.83
C ASN A 62 3.21 -15.81 11.79
N CYS A 63 2.16 -16.02 10.98
CA CYS A 63 1.76 -15.10 9.93
C CYS A 63 0.75 -14.08 10.45
N ARG A 64 0.80 -12.87 9.89
CA ARG A 64 -0.18 -11.80 10.15
C ARG A 64 -0.71 -11.25 8.85
N VAL A 65 -2.03 -11.06 8.79
CA VAL A 65 -2.71 -10.46 7.65
C VAL A 65 -2.97 -8.98 7.93
N TYR A 66 -2.69 -8.14 6.95
CA TYR A 66 -3.10 -6.74 6.88
C TYR A 66 -4.07 -6.55 5.72
N ILE A 67 -4.98 -5.58 5.77
CA ILE A 67 -5.98 -5.34 4.70
C ILE A 67 -5.75 -4.01 3.98
N SER A 68 -5.31 -2.99 4.72
CA SER A 68 -5.05 -1.65 4.24
C SER A 68 -4.05 -0.96 5.18
N ASP A 69 -3.59 0.22 4.78
CA ASP A 69 -2.81 1.14 5.65
C ASP A 69 -1.42 0.67 6.08
N MET A 70 -0.95 -0.46 5.54
CA MET A 70 0.40 -0.96 5.75
C MET A 70 1.24 -0.78 4.49
N LYS A 71 2.45 -0.23 4.64
CA LYS A 71 3.41 -0.09 3.54
C LYS A 71 4.38 -1.27 3.54
N ALA A 72 4.46 -1.96 2.41
CA ALA A 72 5.50 -2.94 2.14
C ALA A 72 6.59 -2.28 1.31
N ARG A 73 7.84 -2.30 1.80
CA ARG A 73 9.01 -1.99 0.98
C ARG A 73 9.48 -3.27 0.29
N LEU A 74 9.43 -3.24 -1.02
CA LEU A 74 10.11 -4.17 -1.93
C LEU A 74 11.25 -3.40 -2.59
N GLU A 75 12.23 -4.10 -3.18
CA GLU A 75 13.48 -3.50 -3.68
C GLU A 75 13.31 -2.12 -4.34
N LYS A 76 12.36 -2.00 -5.28
CA LYS A 76 12.06 -0.76 -6.02
C LYS A 76 10.66 -0.19 -5.77
N PHE A 77 9.88 -0.75 -4.83
CA PHE A 77 8.47 -0.40 -4.66
C PHE A 77 8.11 -0.17 -3.21
N ILE A 78 7.28 0.85 -2.94
CA ILE A 78 6.56 0.96 -1.67
C ILE A 78 5.07 1.02 -1.99
N ILE A 79 4.38 -0.07 -1.67
CA ILE A 79 2.95 -0.27 -2.00
C ILE A 79 2.14 -0.55 -0.75
N ILE A 80 0.86 -0.20 -0.80
CA ILE A 80 -0.11 -0.48 0.26
C ILE A 80 -0.86 -1.75 -0.14
N ASN A 81 -0.72 -2.84 0.64
CA ASN A 81 -1.25 -4.15 0.25
C ASN A 81 -1.69 -5.04 1.41
N VAL A 82 -2.42 -6.11 1.04
CA VAL A 82 -2.63 -7.29 1.89
C VAL A 82 -1.32 -8.05 1.99
N ILE A 83 -0.65 -7.93 3.13
CA ILE A 83 0.63 -8.60 3.38
C ILE A 83 0.37 -9.84 4.24
N LEU A 84 0.91 -10.98 3.82
CA LEU A 84 1.14 -12.16 4.65
C LEU A 84 2.63 -12.19 4.96
N ASN A 85 3.00 -12.25 6.24
CA ASN A 85 4.39 -12.48 6.66
C ASN A 85 4.61 -13.98 6.85
#